data_AF-A0A1J7IRM6-F1
#
_entry.id   AF-A0A1J7IRM6-F1
#
_cell.length_a   1.000
_cell.length_b   1.000
_cell.length_c   1.000
_cell.angle_alpha   90.00
_cell.angle_beta   90.00
_cell.angle_gamma   90.00
#
_symmetry.space_group_name_H-M   'P 1'
#
loop_
_entity.id
_entity.type
_entity.pdbx_description
1 polymer ?
#
loop_
_entity_poly.entity_id
_entity_poly.type
_entity_poly.pdbx_seq_one_letter_code
_entity_poly.pdbx_strand_id
1 'polypeptide(L)'
;MATTPTTRQEDGGGSIARGALIVLEGLDRSGKTTQVKLLEQRFVELGKKVKVMRFPDRSTPIGQMIDSYLRSQTEMDDHVIHLLFSANRWEAAKQIHSLLSSGTTVLCDRYYYSGIVYSAAKQNPSLSLGWARHPEVGLPRPDLVLFLDLDEDRARARGGWGGEVYERAEMQRRVRELFWGLSLGKIGTTATEGRQEDGGAGGEGVRGEVAVGPPVPEGEAESSSPVVREVRFRQEEEDLCVVDAGSSVEDVAEEVWKVVRPRVEVVERGELGKVVRRVL
;
A
#
# COMPACT_ATOMS: atom_id res chain seq x y z
N MET A 1 26.00 50.20 -42.36
CA MET A 1 26.40 48.87 -41.84
C MET A 1 25.71 48.69 -40.50
N ALA A 2 24.63 47.91 -40.47
CA ALA A 2 23.82 47.69 -39.29
C ALA A 2 24.50 46.68 -38.36
N THR A 3 24.77 47.06 -37.12
CA THR A 3 25.28 46.17 -36.07
C THR A 3 24.10 45.55 -35.34
N THR A 4 23.91 44.26 -35.57
CA THR A 4 22.92 43.39 -34.93
C THR A 4 23.16 43.30 -33.42
N PRO A 5 22.13 43.41 -32.57
CA PRO A 5 22.29 43.17 -31.14
C PRO A 5 22.31 41.65 -30.88
N THR A 6 23.35 41.20 -30.18
CA THR A 6 23.48 39.84 -29.66
C THR A 6 22.41 39.60 -28.60
N THR A 7 21.38 38.82 -28.93
CA THR A 7 20.43 38.27 -27.98
C THR A 7 21.16 37.31 -27.04
N ARG A 8 21.14 37.61 -25.74
CA ARG A 8 21.47 36.65 -24.69
C ARG A 8 20.45 35.52 -24.78
N GLN A 9 20.93 34.31 -25.07
CA GLN A 9 20.18 33.10 -24.74
C GLN A 9 20.06 33.05 -23.22
N GLU A 10 18.85 33.25 -22.73
CA GLU A 10 18.49 32.81 -21.39
C GLU A 10 18.51 31.29 -21.40
N ASP A 11 19.52 30.71 -20.74
CA ASP A 11 19.53 29.28 -20.41
C ASP A 11 18.35 28.99 -19.47
N GLY A 12 17.20 28.69 -20.08
CA GLY A 12 16.03 28.10 -19.42
C GLY A 12 16.32 26.67 -18.99
N GLY A 13 17.28 26.49 -18.08
CA GLY A 13 17.56 25.25 -17.37
C GLY A 13 16.49 24.95 -16.32
N GLY A 14 15.22 24.96 -16.72
CA GLY A 14 14.14 24.45 -15.89
C GLY A 14 14.33 22.95 -15.77
N SER A 15 14.86 22.47 -14.63
CA SER A 15 14.89 21.04 -14.32
C SER A 15 13.47 20.50 -14.54
N ILE A 16 13.28 19.61 -15.52
CA ILE A 16 11.97 19.01 -15.80
C ILE A 16 11.48 18.40 -14.50
N ALA A 17 10.41 18.98 -13.92
CA ALA A 17 9.81 18.42 -12.73
C ALA A 17 9.23 17.04 -13.06
N ARG A 18 9.41 16.09 -12.13
CA ARG A 18 8.87 14.73 -12.30
C ARG A 18 7.34 14.75 -12.23
N GLY A 19 6.71 13.71 -12.79
CA GLY A 19 5.29 13.43 -12.57
C GLY A 19 5.02 12.93 -11.15
N ALA A 20 3.74 12.96 -10.77
CA ALA A 20 3.27 12.42 -9.50
C ALA A 20 2.90 10.94 -9.62
N LEU A 21 3.13 10.16 -8.57
CA LEU A 21 2.60 8.80 -8.44
C LEU A 21 1.38 8.83 -7.52
N ILE A 22 0.18 8.67 -8.08
CA ILE A 22 -1.08 8.72 -7.34
C ILE A 22 -1.70 7.33 -7.32
N VAL A 23 -2.00 6.81 -6.14
CA VAL A 23 -2.62 5.49 -5.98
C VAL A 23 -4.06 5.66 -5.49
N LEU A 24 -4.98 4.92 -6.10
CA LEU A 24 -6.34 4.76 -5.60
C LEU A 24 -6.47 3.36 -5.00
N GLU A 25 -6.66 3.33 -3.69
CA GLU A 25 -6.96 2.16 -2.88
C GLU A 25 -8.43 2.15 -2.48
N GLY A 26 -8.89 1.02 -1.93
CA GLY A 26 -10.28 0.85 -1.53
C GLY A 26 -10.70 -0.60 -1.51
N LEU A 27 -11.80 -0.86 -0.81
CA LEU A 27 -12.45 -2.18 -0.79
C LEU A 27 -12.97 -2.58 -2.16
N ASP A 28 -13.29 -3.86 -2.32
CA ASP A 28 -13.91 -4.31 -3.56
C ASP A 28 -15.24 -3.56 -3.77
N ARG A 29 -15.43 -3.06 -5.01
CA ARG A 29 -16.59 -2.24 -5.43
C ARG A 29 -16.71 -0.86 -4.81
N SER A 30 -15.65 -0.33 -4.20
CA SER A 30 -15.63 1.08 -3.81
C SER A 30 -15.70 2.07 -4.99
N GLY A 31 -15.52 1.59 -6.23
CA GLY A 31 -15.61 2.42 -7.44
C GLY A 31 -14.26 2.85 -8.00
N LYS A 32 -13.14 2.30 -7.49
CA LYS A 32 -11.76 2.62 -7.93
C LYS A 32 -11.60 2.71 -9.44
N THR A 33 -11.93 1.65 -10.17
CA THR A 33 -11.78 1.62 -11.64
C THR A 33 -12.50 2.79 -12.31
N THR A 34 -13.68 3.16 -11.82
CA THR A 34 -14.45 4.31 -12.33
C THR A 34 -13.74 5.62 -12.01
N GLN A 35 -13.33 5.80 -10.75
CA GLN A 35 -12.67 7.02 -10.30
C GLN A 35 -11.29 7.24 -10.95
N VAL A 36 -10.53 6.16 -11.19
CA VAL A 36 -9.26 6.21 -11.94
C VAL A 36 -9.48 6.72 -13.37
N LYS A 37 -10.52 6.24 -14.06
CA LYS A 37 -10.85 6.67 -15.43
C LYS A 37 -11.29 8.12 -15.49
N LEU A 38 -12.15 8.56 -14.57
CA LEU A 38 -12.58 9.96 -14.48
C LEU A 38 -11.40 10.88 -14.18
N LEU A 39 -10.49 10.44 -13.29
CA LEU A 39 -9.28 11.18 -12.99
C LEU A 39 -8.36 11.27 -14.21
N GLU A 40 -8.12 10.16 -14.92
CA GLU A 40 -7.35 10.15 -16.17
C GLU A 40 -7.92 11.13 -17.21
N GLN A 41 -9.23 11.11 -17.45
CA GLN A 41 -9.91 12.03 -18.36
C GLN A 41 -9.64 13.49 -17.96
N ARG A 42 -9.72 13.80 -16.67
CA ARG A 42 -9.46 15.15 -16.16
C ARG A 42 -8.02 15.61 -16.41
N PHE A 43 -7.04 14.72 -16.26
CA PHE A 43 -5.65 15.03 -16.65
C PHE A 43 -5.51 15.31 -18.15
N VAL A 44 -6.17 14.50 -18.99
CA VAL A 44 -6.16 14.67 -20.45
C VAL A 44 -6.80 15.99 -20.86
N GLU A 45 -7.94 16.36 -20.30
CA GLU A 45 -8.63 17.63 -20.55
C GLU A 45 -7.78 18.84 -20.15
N LEU A 46 -6.96 18.71 -19.12
CA LEU A 46 -6.01 19.73 -18.69
C LEU A 46 -4.70 19.74 -19.51
N GLY A 47 -4.57 18.90 -20.54
CA GLY A 47 -3.38 18.79 -21.37
C GLY A 47 -2.16 18.20 -20.65
N LYS A 48 -2.37 17.50 -19.53
CA LYS A 48 -1.29 16.90 -18.72
C LYS A 48 -1.00 15.47 -19.17
N LYS A 49 0.29 15.10 -19.13
CA LYS A 49 0.72 13.72 -19.42
C LYS A 49 0.34 12.81 -18.26
N VAL A 50 -0.44 11.77 -18.56
CA VAL A 50 -0.90 10.79 -17.58
C VAL A 50 -0.80 9.37 -18.13
N LYS A 51 -0.51 8.40 -17.25
CA LYS A 51 -0.55 6.98 -17.55
C LYS A 51 -1.29 6.25 -16.44
N VAL A 52 -2.31 5.47 -16.79
CA VAL A 52 -2.96 4.53 -15.87
C VAL A 52 -2.23 3.19 -15.84
N MET A 53 -2.05 2.64 -14.65
CA MET A 53 -1.58 1.29 -14.36
C MET A 53 -2.50 0.64 -13.32
N ARG A 54 -2.53 -0.69 -13.27
CA ARG A 54 -3.35 -1.44 -12.32
C ARG A 54 -2.55 -2.60 -11.75
N PHE A 55 -2.72 -2.86 -10.45
CA PHE A 55 -2.08 -4.00 -9.79
C PHE A 55 -3.13 -4.94 -9.16
N PRO A 56 -2.98 -6.27 -9.32
CA PRO A 56 -1.96 -6.93 -10.11
C PRO A 56 -2.16 -6.69 -11.62
N ASP A 57 -1.06 -6.56 -12.37
CA ASP A 57 -1.11 -6.60 -13.83
C ASP A 57 -1.25 -8.06 -14.25
N ARG A 58 -2.48 -8.48 -14.53
CA ARG A 58 -2.84 -9.86 -14.87
C ARG A 58 -2.37 -10.30 -16.27
N SER A 59 -1.75 -9.41 -17.05
CA SER A 59 -1.26 -9.73 -18.40
C SER A 59 0.11 -10.42 -18.40
N THR A 60 0.91 -10.22 -17.35
CA THR A 60 2.26 -10.80 -17.25
C THR A 60 2.22 -12.25 -16.76
N PRO A 61 3.30 -13.05 -16.93
CA PRO A 61 3.34 -14.41 -16.40
C PRO A 61 3.10 -14.49 -14.89
N ILE A 62 3.67 -13.57 -14.10
CA ILE A 62 3.42 -13.48 -12.65
C ILE A 62 1.96 -13.08 -12.41
N GLY A 63 1.45 -12.12 -13.18
CA GLY A 63 0.06 -11.70 -13.16
C GLY A 63 -0.95 -12.82 -13.38
N GLN A 64 -0.65 -13.73 -14.31
CA GLN A 64 -1.49 -14.89 -14.60
C GLN A 64 -1.53 -15.88 -13.43
N MET A 65 -0.38 -16.11 -12.76
CA MET A 65 -0.35 -16.94 -11.54
C MET A 65 -1.21 -16.33 -10.43
N ILE A 66 -1.16 -15.01 -10.27
CA ILE A 66 -2.01 -14.27 -9.31
C ILE A 66 -3.49 -14.37 -9.70
N ASP A 67 -3.84 -14.21 -10.98
CA ASP A 67 -5.22 -14.30 -11.46
C ASP A 67 -5.82 -15.69 -11.21
N SER A 68 -5.06 -16.75 -11.47
CA SER A 68 -5.49 -18.13 -11.16
C SER A 68 -5.75 -18.33 -9.67
N TYR A 69 -4.90 -17.78 -8.80
CA TYR A 69 -5.13 -17.80 -7.36
C TYR A 69 -6.40 -17.01 -6.97
N LEU A 70 -6.56 -15.77 -7.46
CA LEU A 70 -7.70 -14.91 -7.13
C LEU A 70 -9.04 -15.53 -7.55
N ARG A 71 -9.05 -16.25 -8.68
CA ARG A 71 -10.21 -17.01 -9.17
C ARG A 71 -10.40 -18.38 -8.50
N SER A 72 -9.61 -18.69 -7.48
CA SER A 72 -9.64 -19.99 -6.78
C SER A 72 -9.40 -21.19 -7.69
N GLN A 73 -8.66 -21.00 -8.80
CA GLN A 73 -8.28 -22.08 -9.72
C GLN A 73 -7.02 -22.80 -9.25
N THR A 74 -6.25 -22.19 -8.35
CA THR A 74 -5.03 -22.74 -7.79
C THR A 74 -4.91 -22.32 -6.34
N GLU A 75 -4.60 -23.26 -5.46
CA GLU A 75 -4.26 -22.98 -4.07
C GLU A 75 -2.77 -22.65 -3.96
N MET A 76 -2.45 -21.65 -3.14
CA MET A 76 -1.07 -21.24 -2.87
C MET A 76 -0.91 -20.88 -1.41
N ASP A 77 0.27 -21.15 -0.85
CA ASP A 77 0.65 -20.66 0.47
C ASP A 77 0.59 -19.12 0.49
N ASP A 78 0.20 -18.57 1.65
CA ASP A 78 -0.01 -17.14 1.78
C ASP A 78 1.27 -16.30 1.56
N HIS A 79 2.44 -16.83 1.93
CA HIS A 79 3.73 -16.16 1.69
C HIS A 79 4.06 -16.16 0.20
N VAL A 80 3.82 -17.27 -0.49
CA VAL A 80 4.08 -17.40 -1.93
C VAL A 80 3.25 -16.39 -2.70
N ILE A 81 1.93 -16.37 -2.49
CA ILE A 81 1.07 -15.43 -3.20
C ILE A 81 1.39 -13.97 -2.85
N HIS A 82 1.72 -13.66 -1.59
CA HIS A 82 2.15 -12.32 -1.20
C HIS A 82 3.40 -11.88 -1.99
N LEU A 83 4.42 -12.74 -2.06
CA LEU A 83 5.66 -12.44 -2.77
C LEU A 83 5.43 -12.33 -4.30
N LEU A 84 4.50 -13.09 -4.88
CA LEU A 84 4.10 -12.91 -6.27
C LEU A 84 3.45 -11.55 -6.52
N PHE A 85 2.55 -11.10 -5.64
CA PHE A 85 2.00 -9.75 -5.71
C PHE A 85 3.09 -8.66 -5.65
N SER A 86 4.09 -8.86 -4.78
CA SER A 86 5.24 -7.94 -4.69
C SER A 86 6.08 -7.95 -5.97
N ALA A 87 6.43 -9.14 -6.47
CA ALA A 87 7.21 -9.31 -7.70
C ALA A 87 6.53 -8.67 -8.92
N ASN A 88 5.19 -8.76 -9.02
CA ASN A 88 4.41 -8.12 -10.07
C ASN A 88 4.47 -6.58 -10.03
N ARG A 89 4.70 -5.96 -8.86
CA ARG A 89 4.99 -4.52 -8.77
C ARG A 89 6.44 -4.21 -9.14
N TRP A 90 7.38 -5.06 -8.74
CA TRP A 90 8.80 -4.90 -9.07
C TRP A 90 9.10 -4.96 -10.56
N GLU A 91 8.44 -5.84 -11.31
CA GLU A 91 8.62 -5.90 -12.77
C GLU A 91 8.16 -4.61 -13.47
N ALA A 92 7.18 -3.90 -12.90
CA ALA A 92 6.70 -2.60 -13.39
C ALA A 92 7.50 -1.39 -12.86
N ALA A 93 8.32 -1.56 -11.81
CA ALA A 93 8.96 -0.45 -11.09
C ALA A 93 9.85 0.42 -11.98
N LYS A 94 10.61 -0.19 -12.89
CA LYS A 94 11.47 0.53 -13.85
C LYS A 94 10.64 1.41 -14.80
N GLN A 95 9.51 0.91 -15.27
CA GLN A 95 8.60 1.66 -16.15
C GLN A 95 7.98 2.84 -15.40
N ILE A 96 7.45 2.60 -14.19
CA ILE A 96 6.90 3.65 -13.33
C ILE A 96 7.95 4.76 -13.11
N HIS A 97 9.16 4.38 -12.72
CA HIS A 97 10.25 5.33 -12.50
C HIS A 97 10.55 6.17 -13.75
N SER A 98 10.62 5.54 -14.94
CA SER A 98 10.86 6.24 -16.21
C SER A 98 9.74 7.23 -16.55
N LEU A 99 8.48 6.82 -16.39
CA LEU A 99 7.33 7.69 -16.64
C LEU A 99 7.36 8.92 -15.74
N LEU A 100 7.51 8.71 -14.43
CA LEU A 100 7.59 9.79 -13.45
C LEU A 100 8.76 10.72 -13.75
N SER A 101 9.95 10.18 -14.01
CA SER A 101 11.14 10.99 -14.32
C SER A 101 11.00 11.83 -15.59
N SER A 102 10.13 11.44 -16.52
CA SER A 102 9.84 12.18 -17.75
C SER A 102 8.74 13.25 -17.61
N GLY A 103 8.25 13.49 -16.39
CA GLY A 103 7.15 14.42 -16.12
C GLY A 103 5.76 13.83 -16.38
N THR A 104 5.64 12.51 -16.55
CA THR A 104 4.34 11.84 -16.73
C THR A 104 3.79 11.40 -15.38
N THR A 105 2.60 11.87 -15.01
CA THR A 105 1.90 11.40 -13.81
C THR A 105 1.40 9.97 -14.01
N VAL A 106 1.57 9.12 -13.01
CA VAL A 106 1.12 7.73 -13.03
C VAL A 106 -0.03 7.58 -12.04
N LEU A 107 -1.17 7.10 -12.53
CA LEU A 107 -2.34 6.74 -11.72
C LEU A 107 -2.38 5.22 -11.56
N CYS A 108 -2.40 4.73 -10.32
CA CYS A 108 -2.46 3.29 -10.04
C CYS A 108 -3.81 2.91 -9.43
N ASP A 109 -4.53 1.97 -10.06
CA ASP A 109 -5.62 1.20 -9.43
C ASP A 109 -5.00 0.09 -8.58
N ARG A 110 -4.97 0.31 -7.26
CA ARG A 110 -4.21 -0.46 -6.25
C ARG A 110 -2.68 -0.38 -6.41
N TYR A 111 -1.97 -0.53 -5.30
CA TYR A 111 -0.51 -0.64 -5.27
C TYR A 111 -0.04 -1.48 -4.07
N TYR A 112 1.12 -1.19 -3.48
CA TYR A 112 1.66 -1.99 -2.39
C TYR A 112 0.84 -1.91 -1.09
N TYR A 113 0.03 -0.86 -0.90
CA TYR A 113 -0.85 -0.73 0.26
C TYR A 113 -1.90 -1.84 0.29
N SER A 114 -2.56 -2.12 -0.85
CA SER A 114 -3.36 -3.34 -1.02
C SER A 114 -2.55 -4.60 -0.70
N GLY A 115 -1.31 -4.69 -1.19
CA GLY A 115 -0.43 -5.84 -0.94
C GLY A 115 -0.22 -6.14 0.55
N ILE A 116 0.18 -5.13 1.33
CA ILE A 116 0.44 -5.29 2.77
C ILE A 116 -0.85 -5.53 3.56
N VAL A 117 -1.90 -4.77 3.26
CA VAL A 117 -3.16 -4.82 4.02
C VAL A 117 -3.88 -6.15 3.81
N TYR A 118 -4.06 -6.60 2.57
CA TYR A 118 -4.77 -7.86 2.31
C TYR A 118 -4.02 -9.06 2.87
N SER A 119 -2.69 -9.03 2.88
CA SER A 119 -1.88 -10.14 3.41
C SER A 119 -1.95 -10.21 4.92
N ALA A 120 -1.82 -9.06 5.61
CA ALA A 120 -1.99 -8.99 7.05
C ALA A 120 -3.44 -9.31 7.48
N ALA A 121 -4.43 -8.98 6.65
CA ALA A 121 -5.82 -9.31 6.91
C ALA A 121 -6.10 -10.83 6.94
N LYS A 122 -5.20 -11.69 6.44
CA LYS A 122 -5.39 -13.15 6.44
C LYS A 122 -5.31 -13.82 7.82
N GLN A 123 -4.97 -13.08 8.88
CA GLN A 123 -4.75 -13.61 10.24
C GLN A 123 -3.64 -14.68 10.31
N ASN A 124 -2.70 -14.66 9.36
CA ASN A 124 -1.52 -15.50 9.44
C ASN A 124 -0.46 -14.78 10.31
N PRO A 125 -0.06 -15.33 11.48
CA PRO A 125 0.85 -14.64 12.42
C PRO A 125 2.23 -14.33 11.84
N SER A 126 2.70 -15.07 10.84
CA SER A 126 3.98 -14.81 10.16
C SER A 126 3.88 -13.78 9.04
N LEU A 127 2.67 -13.34 8.67
CA LEU A 127 2.40 -12.32 7.65
C LEU A 127 1.94 -11.00 8.27
N SER A 128 2.66 -10.53 9.28
CA SER A 128 2.42 -9.20 9.86
C SER A 128 2.54 -8.10 8.80
N LEU A 129 1.93 -6.93 9.04
CA LEU A 129 2.11 -5.76 8.15
C LEU A 129 3.58 -5.40 7.95
N GLY A 130 4.41 -5.54 8.99
CA GLY A 130 5.84 -5.24 8.91
C GLY A 130 6.57 -6.21 7.99
N TRP A 131 6.26 -7.51 8.10
CA TRP A 131 6.78 -8.52 7.18
C TRP A 131 6.31 -8.26 5.75
N ALA A 132 5.01 -8.03 5.56
CA ALA A 132 4.40 -7.81 4.25
C ALA A 132 4.91 -6.53 3.55
N ARG A 133 5.33 -5.53 4.33
CA ARG A 133 5.93 -4.30 3.79
C ARG A 133 7.37 -4.49 3.33
N HIS A 134 8.10 -5.46 3.90
CA HIS A 134 9.53 -5.62 3.64
C HIS A 134 9.85 -5.91 2.16
N PRO A 135 9.12 -6.78 1.44
CA PRO A 135 9.30 -6.98 0.00
C PRO A 135 9.09 -5.72 -0.85
N GLU A 136 8.40 -4.71 -0.34
CA GLU A 136 8.05 -3.48 -1.06
C GLU A 136 9.14 -2.40 -0.96
N VAL A 137 10.12 -2.57 -0.05
CA VAL A 137 11.17 -1.58 0.22
C VAL A 137 12.02 -1.35 -1.03
N GLY A 138 12.06 -0.10 -1.49
CA GLY A 138 12.76 0.32 -2.69
C GLY A 138 11.87 0.54 -3.91
N LEU A 139 10.60 0.13 -3.89
CA LEU A 139 9.63 0.49 -4.93
C LEU A 139 9.43 2.02 -5.00
N PRO A 140 9.00 2.57 -6.15
CA PRO A 140 8.53 3.95 -6.23
C PRO A 140 7.45 4.23 -5.18
N ARG A 141 7.70 5.20 -4.29
CA ARG A 141 6.76 5.58 -3.22
C ARG A 141 5.71 6.55 -3.79
N PRO A 142 4.40 6.26 -3.62
CA PRO A 142 3.31 7.15 -4.05
C PRO A 142 3.43 8.53 -3.44
N ASP A 143 3.14 9.60 -4.17
CA ASP A 143 3.02 10.96 -3.62
C ASP A 143 1.67 11.20 -2.94
N LEU A 144 0.69 10.35 -3.25
CA LEU A 144 -0.64 10.32 -2.66
C LEU A 144 -1.22 8.90 -2.75
N VAL A 145 -1.90 8.48 -1.70
CA VAL A 145 -2.76 7.30 -1.69
C VAL A 145 -4.15 7.71 -1.25
N LEU A 146 -5.14 7.50 -2.11
CA LEU A 146 -6.54 7.74 -1.80
C LEU A 146 -7.19 6.42 -1.41
N PHE A 147 -7.57 6.27 -0.15
CA PHE A 147 -8.42 5.17 0.27
C PHE A 147 -9.89 5.56 0.06
N LEU A 148 -10.52 5.00 -0.99
CA LEU A 148 -11.95 5.14 -1.24
C LEU A 148 -12.72 4.25 -0.26
N ASP A 149 -13.14 4.85 0.85
CA ASP A 149 -13.86 4.16 1.93
C ASP A 149 -15.33 3.99 1.55
N LEU A 150 -15.85 2.79 1.75
CA LEU A 150 -17.25 2.46 1.51
C LEU A 150 -17.71 1.48 2.57
N ASP A 151 -18.81 1.81 3.25
CA ASP A 151 -19.40 0.90 4.22
C ASP A 151 -19.87 -0.40 3.58
N GLU A 152 -19.78 -1.49 4.35
CA GLU A 152 -20.06 -2.86 3.89
C GLU A 152 -21.47 -2.99 3.27
N ASP A 153 -22.48 -2.38 3.89
CA ASP A 153 -23.87 -2.42 3.41
C ASP A 153 -24.03 -1.77 2.04
N ARG A 154 -23.35 -0.63 1.82
CA ARG A 154 -23.35 0.08 0.53
C ARG A 154 -22.56 -0.70 -0.53
N ALA A 155 -21.45 -1.33 -0.15
CA ALA A 155 -20.67 -2.18 -1.06
C ALA A 155 -21.47 -3.40 -1.54
N ARG A 156 -22.22 -4.05 -0.63
CA ARG A 156 -23.11 -5.18 -0.95
C ARG A 156 -24.23 -4.78 -1.91
N ALA A 157 -24.82 -3.60 -1.74
CA ALA A 157 -25.87 -3.09 -2.61
C ALA A 157 -25.45 -2.92 -4.09
N ARG A 158 -24.14 -2.77 -4.36
CA ARG A 158 -23.60 -2.64 -5.73
C ARG A 158 -23.58 -3.97 -6.52
N GLY A 159 -23.95 -5.11 -5.92
CA GLY A 159 -24.14 -6.41 -6.59
C GLY A 159 -22.83 -7.11 -7.01
N GLY A 160 -22.90 -8.42 -7.31
CA GLY A 160 -21.79 -9.21 -7.89
C GLY A 160 -20.85 -9.95 -6.92
N TRP A 161 -21.24 -10.18 -5.66
CA TRP A 161 -20.36 -10.58 -4.53
C TRP A 161 -19.98 -12.06 -4.54
N GLY A 162 -18.69 -12.36 -4.36
CA GLY A 162 -18.17 -13.73 -4.19
C GLY A 162 -17.48 -14.32 -5.43
N GLY A 163 -17.08 -13.50 -6.40
CA GLY A 163 -16.40 -13.95 -7.62
C GLY A 163 -14.89 -14.19 -7.45
N GLU A 164 -14.27 -13.60 -6.43
CA GLU A 164 -12.84 -13.76 -6.12
C GLU A 164 -12.63 -14.14 -4.64
N VAL A 165 -11.48 -14.76 -4.35
CA VAL A 165 -11.14 -15.35 -3.04
C VAL A 165 -11.24 -14.38 -1.86
N TYR A 166 -11.05 -13.08 -2.09
CA TYR A 166 -11.06 -12.04 -1.06
C TYR A 166 -12.40 -11.30 -0.91
N GLU A 167 -13.41 -11.60 -1.74
CA GLU A 167 -14.74 -10.98 -1.67
C GLU A 167 -15.61 -11.59 -0.55
N ARG A 168 -15.07 -11.63 0.68
CA ARG A 168 -15.73 -12.15 1.89
C ARG A 168 -15.87 -11.05 2.95
N ALA A 169 -17.01 -11.02 3.65
CA ALA A 169 -17.38 -9.98 4.63
C ALA A 169 -16.26 -9.66 5.62
N GLU A 170 -15.82 -10.71 6.29
CA GLU A 170 -14.83 -10.63 7.36
C GLU A 170 -13.47 -10.16 6.83
N MET A 171 -13.11 -10.54 5.61
CA MET A 171 -11.87 -10.07 4.99
C MET A 171 -11.96 -8.58 4.66
N GLN A 172 -13.06 -8.12 4.05
CA GLN A 172 -13.24 -6.71 3.70
C GLN A 172 -13.31 -5.81 4.94
N ARG A 173 -13.93 -6.27 6.04
CA ARG A 173 -13.92 -5.54 7.32
C ARG A 173 -12.50 -5.37 7.87
N ARG A 174 -11.72 -6.45 7.94
CA ARG A 174 -10.31 -6.40 8.38
C ARG A 174 -9.46 -5.48 7.51
N VAL A 175 -9.62 -5.58 6.18
CA VAL A 175 -8.92 -4.70 5.23
C VAL A 175 -9.25 -3.23 5.52
N ARG A 176 -10.53 -2.91 5.72
CA ARG A 176 -10.97 -1.55 6.05
C ARG A 176 -10.35 -1.05 7.36
N GLU A 177 -10.39 -1.86 8.41
CA GLU A 177 -9.80 -1.54 9.73
C GLU A 177 -8.31 -1.24 9.62
N LEU A 178 -7.57 -2.07 8.87
CA LEU A 178 -6.13 -1.88 8.67
C LEU A 178 -5.82 -0.61 7.87
N PHE A 179 -6.60 -0.28 6.83
CA PHE A 179 -6.45 0.99 6.09
C PHE A 179 -6.68 2.21 6.99
N TRP A 180 -7.72 2.19 7.82
CA TRP A 180 -7.96 3.25 8.81
C TRP A 180 -6.87 3.30 9.88
N GLY A 181 -6.36 2.15 10.32
CA GLY A 181 -5.25 2.10 11.27
C GLY A 181 -3.96 2.70 10.71
N LEU A 182 -3.68 2.50 9.41
CA LEU A 182 -2.57 3.16 8.70
C LEU A 182 -2.81 4.67 8.56
N SER A 183 -4.03 5.09 8.20
CA SER A 183 -4.35 6.52 8.02
C SER A 183 -4.23 7.35 9.30
N LEU A 184 -4.51 6.74 10.45
CA LEU A 184 -4.50 7.41 11.75
C LEU A 184 -3.18 7.24 12.52
N GLY A 185 -2.15 6.63 11.91
CA GLY A 185 -0.88 6.33 12.58
C GLY A 185 -1.03 5.38 13.78
N LYS A 186 -2.14 4.65 13.87
CA LYS A 186 -2.47 3.76 15.00
C LYS A 186 -1.78 2.40 14.90
N ILE A 187 -1.27 2.06 13.71
CA ILE A 187 -0.54 0.83 13.44
C ILE A 187 0.96 1.14 13.54
N GLY A 188 1.61 0.59 14.56
CA GLY A 188 3.02 0.87 14.85
C GLY A 188 3.33 1.12 16.32
N THR A 189 2.33 1.07 17.19
CA THR A 189 2.49 0.84 18.63
C THR A 189 2.03 -0.58 18.92
N THR A 190 2.84 -1.32 19.67
CA THR A 190 2.63 -2.72 20.03
C THR A 190 1.17 -3.03 20.39
N ALA A 191 0.46 -3.77 19.54
CA ALA A 191 -0.71 -4.54 19.95
C ALA A 191 -0.24 -5.81 20.67
N THR A 192 0.48 -5.63 21.78
CA THR A 192 0.56 -6.60 22.88
C THR A 192 -0.28 -6.05 24.00
N GLU A 193 -1.60 -6.10 23.84
CA GLU A 193 -2.50 -6.17 24.98
C GLU A 193 -3.02 -7.60 25.03
N GLY A 194 -2.24 -8.45 25.70
CA GLY A 194 -2.75 -9.69 26.24
C GLY A 194 -3.91 -9.33 27.16
N ARG A 195 -5.08 -9.91 26.91
CA ARG A 195 -6.16 -9.95 27.89
C ARG A 195 -5.64 -10.75 29.10
N GLN A 196 -5.21 -10.04 30.13
CA GLN A 196 -5.23 -10.55 31.50
C GLN A 196 -6.70 -10.60 31.91
N GLU A 197 -7.24 -11.80 32.00
CA GLU A 197 -8.34 -12.08 32.93
C GLU A 197 -7.76 -12.93 34.06
N ASP A 198 -7.62 -12.28 35.21
CA ASP A 198 -7.46 -12.89 36.52
C ASP A 198 -8.67 -13.78 36.84
N GLY A 199 -8.44 -14.95 37.46
CA GLY A 199 -9.53 -15.72 38.04
C GLY A 199 -9.18 -17.12 38.55
N GLY A 200 -8.63 -17.20 39.77
CA GLY A 200 -9.15 -18.13 40.80
C GLY A 200 -8.63 -19.57 40.89
N ALA A 201 -7.64 -19.75 41.77
CA ALA A 201 -7.48 -20.76 42.82
C ALA A 201 -8.07 -22.20 42.69
N GLY A 202 -7.20 -23.20 42.98
CA GLY A 202 -7.58 -24.41 43.72
C GLY A 202 -6.74 -25.67 43.49
N GLY A 203 -6.05 -26.17 44.53
CA GLY A 203 -5.93 -27.61 44.79
C GLY A 203 -4.58 -28.34 44.64
N GLU A 204 -3.82 -28.40 45.74
CA GLU A 204 -3.10 -29.54 46.38
C GLU A 204 -2.38 -30.68 45.60
N GLY A 205 -1.13 -30.95 46.05
CA GLY A 205 -0.46 -32.27 46.18
C GLY A 205 0.07 -32.91 44.88
N VAL A 206 1.34 -33.35 44.74
CA VAL A 206 2.08 -34.34 45.55
C VAL A 206 3.57 -34.28 45.14
N ARG A 207 4.46 -34.53 46.11
CA ARG A 207 5.92 -34.66 45.97
C ARG A 207 6.32 -35.92 45.19
N GLY A 208 7.34 -35.80 44.33
CA GLY A 208 8.09 -36.93 43.74
C GLY A 208 9.54 -36.53 43.47
N GLU A 209 10.47 -37.32 44.00
CA GLU A 209 11.91 -37.08 44.09
C GLU A 209 12.70 -37.38 42.79
N VAL A 210 13.70 -36.51 42.56
CA VAL A 210 15.12 -36.76 42.19
C VAL A 210 15.49 -37.49 40.88
N ALA A 211 16.22 -36.79 40.01
CA ALA A 211 17.48 -37.29 39.42
C ALA A 211 18.40 -36.11 39.05
N VAL A 212 19.60 -36.10 39.62
CA VAL A 212 20.64 -35.07 39.49
C VAL A 212 21.56 -35.45 38.33
N GLY A 213 21.64 -34.61 37.29
CA GLY A 213 22.64 -34.71 36.22
C GLY A 213 23.88 -33.85 36.52
N PRO A 214 25.06 -34.19 35.98
CA PRO A 214 26.32 -33.52 36.31
C PRO A 214 26.41 -32.09 35.71
N PRO A 215 27.26 -31.21 36.26
CA PRO A 215 27.34 -29.81 35.83
C PRO A 215 28.09 -29.67 34.51
N VAL A 216 27.57 -28.84 33.61
CA VAL A 216 28.26 -28.39 32.38
C VAL A 216 28.75 -26.96 32.64
N PRO A 217 30.01 -26.62 32.27
CA PRO A 217 30.64 -25.38 32.69
C PRO A 217 30.07 -24.14 32.00
N GLU A 218 30.18 -23.02 32.72
CA GLU A 218 29.80 -21.67 32.35
C GLU A 218 30.37 -21.25 30.99
N GLY A 219 29.48 -20.96 30.06
CA GLY A 219 29.74 -20.09 28.92
C GLY A 219 28.69 -19.00 28.96
N GLU A 220 29.11 -17.75 29.17
CA GLU A 220 28.26 -16.58 29.09
C GLU A 220 27.62 -16.52 27.69
N ALA A 221 26.38 -16.99 27.59
CA ALA A 221 25.54 -16.74 26.44
C ALA A 221 25.08 -15.29 26.54
N GLU A 222 25.78 -14.37 25.88
CA GLU A 222 25.25 -13.05 25.57
C GLU A 222 23.90 -13.25 24.88
N SER A 223 22.81 -13.03 25.63
CA SER A 223 21.45 -13.01 25.10
C SER A 223 21.28 -11.70 24.32
N SER A 224 21.86 -11.63 23.13
CA SER A 224 21.47 -10.61 22.16
C SER A 224 20.12 -11.03 21.57
N SER A 225 19.05 -10.83 22.33
CA SER A 225 17.69 -10.83 21.77
C SER A 225 17.72 -9.91 20.54
N PRO A 226 17.29 -10.37 19.35
CA PRO A 226 17.26 -9.51 18.19
C PRO A 226 16.34 -8.35 18.53
N VAL A 227 16.89 -7.14 18.57
CA VAL A 227 16.10 -5.92 18.68
C VAL A 227 15.25 -5.88 17.41
N VAL A 228 14.01 -6.38 17.50
CA VAL A 228 13.01 -6.22 16.44
C VAL A 228 12.81 -4.72 16.32
N ARG A 229 13.43 -4.12 15.31
CA ARG A 229 13.23 -2.70 15.01
C ARG A 229 11.74 -2.51 14.78
N GLU A 230 11.13 -1.71 15.63
CA GLU A 230 9.73 -1.33 15.52
C GLU A 230 9.48 -0.73 14.13
N VAL A 231 8.73 -1.44 13.29
CA VAL A 231 8.38 -0.95 11.96
C VAL A 231 7.32 0.12 12.13
N ARG A 232 7.68 1.38 11.87
CA ARG A 232 6.76 2.51 11.89
C ARG A 232 6.29 2.82 10.48
N PHE A 233 4.97 2.86 10.29
CA PHE A 233 4.32 3.09 9.00
C PHE A 233 4.14 4.59 8.70
N ARG A 234 5.17 5.40 8.98
CA ARG A 234 5.09 6.87 8.81
C ARG A 234 4.88 7.26 7.35
N GLN A 235 5.51 6.54 6.42
CA GLN A 235 5.35 6.83 5.00
C GLN A 235 3.91 6.60 4.55
N GLU A 236 3.32 5.51 5.05
CA GLU A 236 1.95 5.14 4.78
C GLU A 236 0.95 6.11 5.41
N GLU A 237 1.22 6.61 6.61
CA GLU A 237 0.45 7.66 7.27
C GLU A 237 0.51 8.99 6.50
N GLU A 238 1.70 9.43 6.09
CA GLU A 238 1.92 10.71 5.39
C GLU A 238 1.24 10.79 4.02
N ASP A 239 1.17 9.67 3.31
CA ASP A 239 0.70 9.63 1.92
C ASP A 239 -0.79 9.33 1.81
N LEU A 240 -1.38 8.70 2.83
CA LEU A 240 -2.73 8.16 2.76
C LEU A 240 -3.80 9.18 3.20
N CYS A 241 -4.78 9.38 2.32
CA CYS A 241 -5.95 10.23 2.52
C CYS A 241 -7.21 9.39 2.32
N VAL A 242 -8.16 9.49 3.25
CA VAL A 242 -9.45 8.79 3.15
C VAL A 242 -10.46 9.67 2.43
N VAL A 243 -11.20 9.10 1.48
CA VAL A 243 -12.31 9.75 0.78
C VAL A 243 -13.55 8.87 0.92
N ASP A 244 -14.67 9.46 1.36
CA ASP A 244 -15.96 8.77 1.41
C ASP A 244 -16.47 8.50 -0.02
N ALA A 245 -16.61 7.23 -0.39
CA ALA A 245 -17.06 6.78 -1.69
C ALA A 245 -18.57 6.44 -1.72
N GLY A 246 -19.31 6.87 -0.70
CA GLY A 246 -20.74 6.60 -0.51
C GLY A 246 -21.70 7.50 -1.28
N SER A 247 -21.22 8.64 -1.79
CA SER A 247 -22.00 9.61 -2.58
C SER A 247 -22.15 9.17 -4.05
N SER A 248 -22.70 10.05 -4.90
CA SER A 248 -22.77 9.83 -6.35
C SER A 248 -21.37 9.69 -6.96
N VAL A 249 -21.29 9.12 -8.17
CA VAL A 249 -20.00 8.93 -8.86
C VAL A 249 -19.31 10.27 -9.11
N GLU A 250 -20.11 11.28 -9.47
CA GLU A 250 -19.69 12.64 -9.77
C GLU A 250 -19.19 13.35 -8.51
N ASP A 251 -19.92 13.26 -7.40
CA ASP A 251 -19.49 13.87 -6.13
C ASP A 251 -18.17 13.27 -5.64
N VAL A 252 -18.02 11.94 -5.74
CA VAL A 252 -16.76 11.26 -5.39
C VAL A 252 -15.63 11.71 -6.31
N ALA A 253 -15.90 11.93 -7.60
CA ALA A 253 -14.88 12.41 -8.54
C ALA A 253 -14.41 13.83 -8.22
N GLU A 254 -15.31 14.71 -7.78
CA GLU A 254 -14.95 16.06 -7.32
C GLU A 254 -14.12 16.03 -6.03
N GLU A 255 -14.49 15.21 -5.04
CA GLU A 255 -13.70 15.08 -3.81
C GLU A 255 -12.34 14.42 -4.07
N VAL A 256 -12.27 13.40 -4.94
CA VAL A 256 -10.98 12.85 -5.41
C VAL A 256 -10.14 13.96 -6.03
N TRP A 257 -10.70 14.75 -6.94
CA TRP A 257 -9.93 15.80 -7.62
C TRP A 257 -9.44 16.89 -6.67
N LYS A 258 -10.27 17.32 -5.72
CA LYS A 258 -9.94 18.29 -4.68
C LYS A 258 -8.73 17.88 -3.84
N VAL A 259 -8.52 16.58 -3.63
CA VAL A 259 -7.34 16.05 -2.93
C VAL A 259 -6.16 15.85 -3.88
N VAL A 260 -6.38 15.32 -5.09
CA VAL A 260 -5.30 15.04 -6.05
C VAL A 260 -4.63 16.30 -6.57
N ARG A 261 -5.43 17.30 -6.98
CA ARG A 261 -4.94 18.51 -7.64
C ARG A 261 -3.83 19.22 -6.84
N PRO A 262 -4.03 19.63 -5.58
CA PRO A 262 -2.98 20.34 -4.84
C PRO A 262 -1.72 19.48 -4.68
N ARG A 263 -1.88 18.15 -4.51
CA ARG A 263 -0.74 17.24 -4.38
C ARG A 263 0.07 17.12 -5.67
N VAL A 264 -0.58 17.09 -6.83
CA VAL A 264 0.09 17.10 -8.13
C VAL A 264 0.84 18.42 -8.35
N GLU A 265 0.20 19.54 -8.02
CA GLU A 265 0.81 20.86 -8.19
C GLU A 265 2.08 21.03 -7.35
N VAL A 266 2.13 20.52 -6.10
CA VAL A 266 3.37 20.57 -5.28
C VAL A 266 4.48 19.67 -5.85
N VAL A 267 4.13 18.52 -6.47
CA VAL A 267 5.12 17.65 -7.13
C VAL A 267 5.69 18.33 -8.38
N GLU A 268 4.83 18.94 -9.19
CA GLU A 268 5.22 19.67 -10.40
C GLU A 268 6.06 20.91 -10.11
N ARG A 269 5.89 21.54 -8.93
CA ARG A 269 6.78 22.61 -8.45
C ARG A 269 8.08 22.09 -7.83
N GLY A 270 8.21 20.78 -7.64
CA GLY A 270 9.40 20.14 -7.04
C GLY A 270 9.47 20.26 -5.51
N GLU A 271 8.39 20.66 -4.85
CA GLU A 271 8.31 20.86 -3.39
C GLU A 271 8.35 19.53 -2.62
N LEU A 272 7.91 18.43 -3.26
CA LEU A 272 8.05 17.06 -2.75
C LEU A 272 9.28 16.33 -3.31
N GLY A 273 10.30 17.10 -3.67
CA GLY A 273 11.56 16.59 -4.22
C GLY A 273 11.50 16.30 -5.72
N LYS A 274 12.63 16.56 -6.39
CA LYS A 274 12.76 16.45 -7.85
C LYS A 274 13.00 15.01 -8.34
N VAL A 275 13.28 14.08 -7.44
CA VAL A 275 13.55 12.67 -7.74
C VAL A 275 12.40 11.79 -7.25
N VAL A 276 12.20 10.65 -7.93
CA VAL A 276 11.18 9.66 -7.54
C VAL A 276 11.49 9.15 -6.13
N ARG A 277 10.51 9.28 -5.22
CA ARG A 277 10.63 8.82 -3.84
C ARG A 277 10.65 7.29 -3.79
N ARG A 278 11.21 6.70 -2.73
CA ARG A 278 11.26 5.25 -2.53
C ARG A 278 10.63 4.85 -1.21
N VAL A 279 10.04 3.67 -1.19
CA VAL A 279 9.61 3.00 0.05
C VAL A 279 10.87 2.69 0.85
N LEU A 280 10.90 3.12 2.12
CA LEU A 280 12.06 3.02 3.02
C LEU A 280 11.94 1.85 3.98
#